data_AF-A0AAU5D5P7-F1
#
_entry.id   AF-A0AAU5D5P7-F1
#
_cell.length_a   1.000
_cell.length_b   1.000
_cell.length_c   1.000
_cell.angle_alpha   90.00
_cell.angle_beta   90.00
_cell.angle_gamma   90.00
#
_symmetry.space_group_name_H-M   'P 1'
#
loop_
_entity.id
_entity.type
_entity.pdbx_description
1 polymer ?
#
loop_
_entity_poly.entity_id
_entity_poly.type
_entity_poly.pdbx_seq_one_letter_code
_entity_poly.pdbx_strand_id
1 'polypeptide(L)'
;MNKKLAAAVSGGAVLVLVLSGCGDDSEKKVNDWAKKVCDQVQPQVKKIEDANAAIQKETTDQSKAEVVQKTDSAAFQAMSEAYRSMGAAVQGAGEPPVKDGKTTAADAVAELNGISASYAKLKTKVDGLDSKDQAKFADGLKDIAGELDKLSKSGNEALTKLQSGELGKAMKNQKSCQRTEAPAPAQS
;
A
#
# COMPACT_ATOMS: atom_id res chain seq x y z
N MET A 1 63.65 -31.07 31.68
CA MET A 1 63.27 -31.53 33.03
C MET A 1 61.86 -30.98 33.30
N ASN A 2 60.82 -31.71 32.92
CA ASN A 2 59.88 -32.46 33.80
C ASN A 2 58.95 -31.48 34.58
N LYS A 3 57.61 -31.50 34.43
CA LYS A 3 56.70 -32.64 34.58
C LYS A 3 55.31 -32.36 33.99
N LYS A 4 54.70 -33.43 33.50
CA LYS A 4 53.27 -33.59 33.14
C LYS A 4 52.41 -33.63 34.41
N LEU A 5 51.22 -33.03 34.37
CA LEU A 5 50.05 -33.34 35.23
C LEU A 5 48.81 -33.13 34.33
N ALA A 6 48.27 -34.20 33.74
CA ALA A 6 47.17 -35.01 34.28
C ALA A 6 45.82 -34.28 34.14
N ALA A 7 45.09 -34.65 33.08
CA ALA A 7 43.72 -34.23 32.80
C ALA A 7 42.74 -34.84 33.80
N ALA A 8 41.92 -33.99 34.40
CA ALA A 8 40.68 -34.36 35.07
C ALA A 8 39.59 -33.41 34.58
N VAL A 9 38.80 -33.84 33.59
CA VAL A 9 37.55 -33.17 33.22
C VAL A 9 36.42 -34.05 33.73
N SER A 10 36.07 -33.83 34.99
CA SER A 10 34.79 -34.20 35.58
C SER A 10 33.68 -33.39 34.92
N GLY A 11 32.52 -34.03 34.73
CA GLY A 11 31.41 -33.58 33.91
C GLY A 11 30.99 -32.12 34.11
N GLY A 12 30.90 -31.41 32.98
CA GLY A 12 29.98 -30.30 32.79
C GLY A 12 29.17 -30.65 31.55
N ALA A 13 27.86 -30.84 31.70
CA ALA A 13 26.96 -30.83 30.57
C ALA A 13 27.14 -29.48 29.87
N VAL A 14 27.82 -29.49 28.72
CA VAL A 14 27.79 -28.35 27.82
C VAL A 14 26.35 -28.30 27.33
N LEU A 15 25.55 -27.45 27.97
CA LEU A 15 24.34 -26.91 27.37
C LEU A 15 24.79 -26.18 26.10
N VAL A 16 24.90 -26.93 25.01
CA VAL A 16 24.87 -26.37 23.67
C VAL A 16 23.49 -25.73 23.56
N LEU A 17 23.41 -24.43 23.82
CA LEU A 17 22.26 -23.63 23.47
C LEU A 17 22.18 -23.65 21.94
N VAL A 18 21.48 -24.65 21.42
CA VAL A 18 21.03 -24.72 20.04
C VAL A 18 20.00 -23.58 19.90
N LEU A 19 20.46 -22.41 19.48
CA LEU A 19 19.66 -21.21 19.19
C LEU A 19 18.85 -21.38 17.87
N SER A 20 18.22 -22.54 17.68
CA SER A 20 17.42 -22.86 16.50
C SER A 20 15.93 -22.95 16.85
N GLY A 21 15.34 -21.82 17.28
CA GLY A 21 13.94 -21.81 17.73
C GLY A 21 13.25 -20.45 17.87
N CYS A 22 13.66 -19.39 17.16
CA CYS A 22 12.99 -18.07 17.21
C CYS A 22 12.38 -17.63 15.86
N GLY A 23 12.24 -18.55 14.89
CA GLY A 23 11.73 -18.27 13.54
C GLY A 23 10.21 -18.35 13.42
N ASP A 24 9.59 -19.39 14.00
CA ASP A 24 8.17 -19.71 13.77
C ASP A 24 7.21 -18.66 14.35
N ASP A 25 7.44 -18.24 15.60
CA ASP A 25 6.57 -17.27 16.27
C ASP A 25 6.70 -15.86 15.68
N SER A 26 7.90 -15.49 15.23
CA SER A 26 8.17 -14.18 14.62
C SER A 26 7.51 -14.10 13.25
N GLU A 27 7.71 -15.11 12.40
CA GLU A 27 7.08 -15.20 11.08
C GLU A 27 5.55 -15.24 11.19
N LYS A 28 5.01 -16.01 12.13
CA LYS A 28 3.56 -16.05 12.39
C LYS A 28 3.02 -14.67 12.75
N LYS A 29 3.68 -13.92 13.64
CA LYS A 29 3.25 -12.58 14.03
C LYS A 29 3.29 -11.59 12.85
N VAL A 30 4.32 -11.63 12.01
CA VAL A 30 4.41 -10.78 10.81
C VAL A 30 3.27 -11.12 9.84
N ASN A 31 2.98 -12.41 9.64
CA ASN A 31 1.85 -12.86 8.81
C ASN A 31 0.49 -12.44 9.39
N ASP A 32 0.28 -12.56 10.70
CA ASP A 32 -0.96 -12.14 11.36
C ASP A 32 -1.18 -10.62 11.22
N TRP A 33 -0.12 -9.82 11.39
CA TRP A 33 -0.15 -8.38 11.14
C TRP A 33 -0.49 -8.07 9.69
N ALA A 34 0.18 -8.74 8.74
CA ALA A 34 -0.06 -8.56 7.31
C ALA A 34 -1.51 -8.91 6.95
N LYS A 35 -2.05 -10.01 7.48
CA LYS A 35 -3.44 -10.41 7.27
C LYS A 35 -4.41 -9.33 7.72
N LYS A 36 -4.22 -8.78 8.92
CA LYS A 36 -5.08 -7.73 9.49
C LYS A 36 -5.10 -6.48 8.60
N VAL A 37 -3.95 -6.08 8.06
CA VAL A 37 -3.88 -4.96 7.11
C VAL A 37 -4.53 -5.33 5.78
N CYS A 38 -4.15 -6.46 5.19
CA CYS A 38 -4.61 -6.90 3.87
C CYS A 38 -6.13 -7.08 3.78
N ASP A 39 -6.75 -7.67 4.81
CA ASP A 39 -8.20 -7.88 4.84
C ASP A 39 -8.97 -6.56 4.83
N GLN A 40 -8.40 -5.48 5.38
CA GLN A 40 -9.01 -4.15 5.37
C GLN A 40 -8.64 -3.33 4.14
N VAL A 41 -7.47 -3.57 3.55
CA VAL A 41 -6.97 -2.88 2.36
C VAL A 41 -7.64 -3.39 1.07
N GLN A 42 -7.94 -4.68 0.98
CA GLN A 42 -8.53 -5.33 -0.20
C GLN A 42 -9.78 -4.61 -0.78
N PRO A 43 -10.82 -4.29 0.01
CA PRO A 43 -11.97 -3.56 -0.52
C PRO A 43 -11.61 -2.15 -1.01
N GLN A 44 -10.58 -1.53 -0.43
CA GLN A 44 -10.12 -0.20 -0.82
C GLN A 44 -9.32 -0.23 -2.13
N VAL A 45 -8.55 -1.30 -2.36
CA VAL A 45 -7.87 -1.53 -3.65
C VAL A 45 -8.92 -1.66 -4.76
N LYS A 46 -9.97 -2.46 -4.54
CA LYS A 46 -11.08 -2.58 -5.50
C LYS A 46 -11.74 -1.23 -5.76
N LYS A 47 -11.97 -0.41 -4.72
CA LYS A 47 -12.54 0.94 -4.88
C LYS A 47 -11.67 1.84 -5.76
N ILE A 48 -10.34 1.75 -5.64
CA ILE A 48 -9.39 2.48 -6.50
C ILE A 48 -9.43 1.95 -7.93
N GLU A 49 -9.47 0.64 -8.13
CA GLU A 49 -9.57 0.02 -9.46
C GLU A 49 -10.87 0.41 -10.18
N ASP A 50 -12.00 0.34 -9.48
CA ASP A 50 -13.31 0.75 -10.01
C ASP A 50 -13.34 2.25 -10.36
N ALA A 51 -12.72 3.10 -9.52
CA ALA A 51 -12.60 4.54 -9.78
C ALA A 51 -11.73 4.82 -11.03
N ASN A 52 -10.61 4.13 -11.19
CA ASN A 52 -9.76 4.26 -12.37
C ASN A 52 -10.45 3.74 -13.64
N ALA A 53 -11.19 2.63 -13.54
CA ALA A 53 -11.96 2.10 -14.65
C ALA A 53 -13.06 3.08 -15.11
N ALA A 54 -13.72 3.78 -14.17
CA ALA A 54 -14.70 4.80 -14.50
C ALA A 54 -14.07 5.97 -15.27
N ILE A 55 -12.92 6.50 -14.84
CA ILE A 55 -12.18 7.57 -15.55
C ILE A 55 -11.80 7.11 -16.97
N GLN A 56 -11.23 5.90 -17.10
CA GLN A 56 -10.82 5.35 -18.39
C GLN A 56 -12.01 5.19 -19.34
N LYS A 57 -13.15 4.72 -18.82
CA LYS A 57 -14.38 4.54 -19.61
C LYS A 57 -14.83 5.86 -20.24
N GLU A 58 -14.86 6.96 -19.49
CA GLU A 58 -15.30 8.25 -20.03
C GLU A 58 -14.33 8.82 -21.08
N THR A 59 -13.04 8.44 -20.99
CA THR A 59 -12.05 8.73 -22.04
C THR A 59 -12.35 7.94 -23.32
N THR A 60 -12.64 6.64 -23.21
CA THR A 60 -12.97 5.77 -24.35
C THR A 60 -14.30 6.13 -25.01
N ASP A 61 -15.32 6.49 -24.21
CA ASP A 61 -16.65 6.86 -24.69
C ASP A 61 -16.70 8.27 -25.33
N GLN A 62 -15.58 9.02 -25.27
CA GLN A 62 -15.49 10.41 -25.73
C GLN A 62 -16.59 11.28 -25.09
N SER A 63 -16.79 11.09 -23.80
CA SER A 63 -17.88 11.69 -23.06
C SER A 63 -17.83 13.22 -23.04
N LYS A 64 -19.00 13.82 -22.84
CA LYS A 64 -19.13 15.28 -22.68
C LYS A 64 -18.43 15.76 -21.41
N ALA A 65 -17.97 17.01 -21.43
CA ALA A 65 -17.22 17.62 -20.33
C ALA A 65 -17.94 17.53 -18.97
N GLU A 66 -19.26 17.70 -18.93
CA GLU A 66 -20.04 17.58 -17.69
C GLU A 66 -20.03 16.16 -17.11
N VAL A 67 -20.02 15.16 -18.00
CA VAL A 67 -19.97 13.74 -17.60
C VAL A 67 -18.57 13.41 -17.08
N VAL A 68 -17.52 13.82 -17.81
CA VAL A 68 -16.13 13.67 -17.40
C VAL A 68 -15.90 14.33 -16.03
N GLN A 69 -16.33 15.58 -15.86
CA GLN A 69 -16.20 16.30 -14.59
C GLN A 69 -16.84 15.54 -13.42
N LYS A 70 -18.08 15.08 -13.60
CA LYS A 70 -18.81 14.37 -12.54
C LYS A 70 -18.15 13.03 -12.21
N THR A 71 -17.72 12.28 -13.22
CA THR A 71 -17.07 10.98 -13.04
C THR A 71 -15.70 11.14 -12.36
N ASP A 72 -14.87 12.07 -12.84
CA ASP A 72 -13.55 12.33 -12.27
C ASP A 72 -13.65 12.82 -10.81
N SER A 73 -14.63 13.69 -10.51
CA SER A 73 -14.88 14.15 -9.13
C SER A 73 -15.24 12.97 -8.20
N ALA A 74 -16.17 12.11 -8.63
CA ALA A 74 -16.57 10.94 -7.86
C ALA A 74 -15.41 9.94 -7.69
N ALA A 75 -14.62 9.73 -8.75
CA ALA A 75 -13.46 8.85 -8.73
C ALA A 75 -12.36 9.37 -7.79
N PHE A 76 -12.01 10.66 -7.85
CA PHE A 76 -11.04 11.25 -6.95
C PHE A 76 -11.51 11.27 -5.50
N GLN A 77 -12.81 11.47 -5.25
CA GLN A 77 -13.36 11.27 -3.91
C GLN A 77 -13.18 9.83 -3.42
N ALA A 78 -13.55 8.85 -4.26
CA ALA A 78 -13.46 7.45 -3.91
C ALA A 78 -12.02 7.03 -3.60
N MET A 79 -11.05 7.49 -4.39
CA MET A 79 -9.62 7.25 -4.16
C MET A 79 -9.15 7.93 -2.87
N SER A 80 -9.52 9.19 -2.63
CA SER A 80 -9.17 9.89 -1.39
C SER A 80 -9.61 9.12 -0.14
N GLU A 81 -10.87 8.67 -0.13
CA GLU A 81 -11.43 7.89 0.98
C GLU A 81 -10.78 6.51 1.12
N ALA A 82 -10.47 5.85 -0.01
CA ALA A 82 -9.80 4.56 -0.02
C ALA A 82 -8.41 4.65 0.62
N TYR A 83 -7.58 5.60 0.19
CA TYR A 83 -6.24 5.80 0.77
C TYR A 83 -6.29 6.16 2.26
N ARG A 84 -7.24 7.00 2.68
CA ARG A 84 -7.45 7.29 4.12
C ARG A 84 -7.79 6.01 4.90
N SER A 85 -8.65 5.17 4.33
CA SER A 85 -9.07 3.91 4.96
C SER A 85 -7.91 2.91 5.03
N MET A 86 -7.05 2.85 4.01
CA MET A 86 -5.81 2.07 4.06
C MET A 86 -4.86 2.58 5.16
N GLY A 87 -4.72 3.90 5.31
CA GLY A 87 -3.95 4.49 6.42
C GLY A 87 -4.51 4.08 7.78
N ALA A 88 -5.83 4.14 7.95
CA ALA A 88 -6.50 3.68 9.16
C ALA A 88 -6.32 2.17 9.41
N ALA A 89 -6.23 1.34 8.36
CA ALA A 89 -5.96 -0.08 8.49
C ALA A 89 -4.55 -0.36 9.02
N VAL A 90 -3.53 0.32 8.51
CA VAL A 90 -2.15 0.22 9.01
C VAL A 90 -2.08 0.72 10.46
N GLN A 91 -2.69 1.87 10.75
CA GLN A 91 -2.75 2.41 12.10
C GLN A 91 -3.45 1.45 13.07
N GLY A 92 -4.59 0.88 12.67
CA GLY A 92 -5.37 -0.06 13.46
C GLY A 92 -4.69 -1.41 13.64
N ALA A 93 -3.83 -1.83 12.70
CA ALA A 93 -3.00 -3.02 12.81
C ALA A 93 -1.96 -2.90 13.93
N GLY A 94 -1.46 -1.69 14.18
CA GLY A 94 -0.43 -1.41 15.17
C GLY A 94 0.97 -1.59 14.60
N GLU A 95 1.96 -1.67 15.48
CA GLU A 95 3.36 -1.85 15.08
C GLU A 95 3.58 -3.23 14.43
N PRO A 96 4.10 -3.29 13.18
CA PRO A 96 4.50 -4.56 12.57
C PRO A 96 5.67 -5.16 13.36
N PRO A 97 5.68 -6.48 13.57
CA PRO A 97 6.68 -7.17 14.39
C PRO A 97 7.98 -7.39 13.60
N VAL A 98 8.58 -6.29 13.14
CA VAL A 98 9.87 -6.22 12.42
C VAL A 98 10.73 -5.12 13.04
N LYS A 99 12.01 -5.09 12.70
CA LYS A 99 12.89 -3.98 13.10
C LYS A 99 12.32 -2.65 12.57
N ASP A 100 12.34 -1.61 13.41
CA ASP A 100 11.83 -0.27 13.08
C ASP A 100 10.33 -0.26 12.71
N GLY A 101 9.56 -1.23 13.24
CA GLY A 101 8.15 -1.40 12.91
C GLY A 101 7.30 -0.17 13.23
N LYS A 102 7.48 0.45 14.39
CA LYS A 102 6.77 1.69 14.78
C LYS A 102 6.97 2.81 13.75
N THR A 103 8.20 3.06 13.33
CA THR A 103 8.52 4.09 12.33
C THR A 103 7.93 3.71 10.98
N THR A 104 8.06 2.44 10.58
CA THR A 104 7.51 1.92 9.33
C THR A 104 5.99 2.12 9.23
N ALA A 105 5.26 1.82 10.31
CA ALA A 105 3.82 2.04 10.36
C ALA A 105 3.45 3.53 10.34
N ALA A 106 4.16 4.36 11.10
CA ALA A 106 3.90 5.80 11.15
C ALA A 106 4.13 6.48 9.79
N ASP A 107 5.25 6.16 9.13
CA ASP A 107 5.59 6.71 7.81
C ASP A 107 4.56 6.26 6.77
N ALA A 108 4.14 5.00 6.79
CA ALA A 108 3.11 4.51 5.89
C ALA A 108 1.74 5.18 6.11
N VAL A 109 1.33 5.38 7.36
CA VAL A 109 0.09 6.10 7.69
C VAL A 109 0.17 7.55 7.19
N ALA A 110 1.31 8.22 7.39
CA ALA A 110 1.52 9.57 6.90
C ALA A 110 1.46 9.65 5.37
N GLU A 111 2.11 8.72 4.66
CA GLU A 111 2.10 8.66 3.20
C GLU A 111 0.70 8.38 2.65
N LEU A 112 -0.02 7.40 3.19
CA LEU A 112 -1.40 7.08 2.78
C LEU A 112 -2.36 8.25 3.00
N ASN A 113 -2.22 8.97 4.10
CA ASN A 113 -3.01 10.18 4.36
C ASN A 113 -2.61 11.35 3.45
N GLY A 114 -1.33 11.48 3.10
CA GLY A 114 -0.84 12.45 2.12
C GLY A 114 -1.39 12.20 0.71
N ILE A 115 -1.45 10.94 0.28
CA ILE A 115 -2.07 10.53 -0.98
C ILE A 115 -3.58 10.81 -0.93
N SER A 116 -4.25 10.49 0.18
CA SER A 116 -5.67 10.81 0.39
C SER A 116 -5.95 12.31 0.22
N ALA A 117 -5.16 13.16 0.86
CA ALA A 117 -5.29 14.61 0.75
C ALA A 117 -5.04 15.11 -0.68
N SER A 118 -4.09 14.51 -1.39
CA SER A 118 -3.80 14.84 -2.79
C SER A 118 -5.00 14.54 -3.69
N TYR A 119 -5.65 13.39 -3.53
CA TYR A 119 -6.88 13.08 -4.28
C TYR A 119 -8.06 13.99 -3.90
N ALA A 120 -8.20 14.38 -2.64
CA ALA A 120 -9.22 15.37 -2.24
C ALA A 120 -8.99 16.74 -2.92
N LYS A 121 -7.73 17.13 -3.09
CA LYS A 121 -7.36 18.35 -3.83
C LYS A 121 -7.68 18.21 -5.32
N LEU A 122 -7.37 17.07 -5.94
CA LEU A 122 -7.70 16.80 -7.34
C LEU A 122 -9.22 16.85 -7.58
N LYS A 123 -10.02 16.26 -6.68
CA LYS A 123 -11.48 16.38 -6.70
C LYS A 123 -11.91 17.85 -6.73
N THR A 124 -11.38 18.65 -5.81
CA THR A 124 -11.72 20.08 -5.71
C THR A 124 -11.36 20.84 -7.00
N LYS A 125 -10.25 20.48 -7.64
CA LYS A 125 -9.86 21.07 -8.93
C LYS A 125 -10.80 20.68 -10.06
N VAL A 126 -11.17 19.40 -10.17
CA VAL A 126 -12.15 18.93 -11.16
C VAL A 126 -13.50 19.64 -10.98
N ASP A 127 -13.98 19.73 -9.75
CA ASP A 127 -15.24 20.42 -9.42
C ASP A 127 -15.22 21.89 -9.86
N GLY A 128 -14.04 22.52 -9.87
CA GLY A 128 -13.85 23.90 -10.28
C GLY A 128 -13.68 24.12 -11.78
N LEU A 129 -13.62 23.06 -12.60
CA LEU A 129 -13.49 23.21 -14.05
C LEU A 129 -14.78 23.77 -14.68
N ASP A 130 -14.62 24.57 -15.73
CA ASP A 130 -15.74 25.06 -16.52
C ASP A 130 -16.13 24.03 -17.58
N SER A 131 -17.09 23.17 -17.26
CA SER A 131 -17.59 22.13 -18.18
C SER A 131 -18.42 22.68 -19.35
N LYS A 132 -18.78 23.98 -19.34
CA LYS A 132 -19.54 24.61 -20.43
C LYS A 132 -18.64 25.16 -21.54
N ASP A 133 -17.35 25.36 -21.24
CA ASP A 133 -16.33 25.84 -22.18
C ASP A 133 -15.33 24.72 -22.44
N GLN A 134 -15.49 24.03 -23.58
CA GLN A 134 -14.70 22.84 -23.89
C GLN A 134 -13.19 23.12 -23.94
N ALA A 135 -12.78 24.31 -24.39
CA ALA A 135 -11.37 24.67 -24.46
C ALA A 135 -10.80 24.85 -23.04
N LYS A 136 -11.49 25.59 -22.18
CA LYS A 136 -11.08 25.75 -20.77
C LYS A 136 -11.13 24.45 -19.99
N PHE A 137 -12.12 23.61 -20.25
CA PHE A 137 -12.22 22.29 -19.62
C PHE A 137 -11.00 21.43 -19.97
N ALA A 138 -10.67 21.34 -21.26
CA ALA A 138 -9.52 20.58 -21.74
C ALA A 138 -8.20 21.12 -21.18
N ASP A 139 -8.05 22.45 -21.08
CA ASP A 139 -6.86 23.05 -20.46
C ASP A 139 -6.77 22.74 -18.96
N GLY A 140 -7.89 22.82 -18.23
CA GLY A 140 -7.93 22.47 -16.81
C GLY A 140 -7.62 20.99 -16.53
N LEU A 141 -8.01 20.09 -17.44
CA LEU A 141 -7.61 18.67 -17.36
C LEU A 141 -6.10 18.46 -17.49
N LYS A 142 -5.38 19.32 -18.23
CA LYS A 142 -3.90 19.24 -18.30
C LYS A 142 -3.26 19.55 -16.95
N ASP A 143 -3.80 20.51 -16.20
CA ASP A 143 -3.31 20.85 -14.86
C ASP A 143 -3.54 19.70 -13.86
N ILE A 144 -4.70 19.03 -13.96
CA ILE A 144 -5.00 17.83 -13.18
C ILE A 144 -4.03 16.70 -13.53
N ALA A 145 -3.77 16.46 -14.82
CA ALA A 145 -2.80 15.48 -15.27
C ALA A 145 -1.39 15.78 -14.73
N GLY A 146 -0.99 17.05 -14.67
CA GLY A 146 0.27 17.47 -14.07
C GLY A 146 0.36 17.22 -12.56
N GLU A 147 -0.75 17.35 -11.82
CA GLU A 147 -0.78 16.98 -10.40
C GLU A 147 -0.78 15.46 -10.18
N LEU A 148 -1.47 14.70 -11.03
CA LEU A 148 -1.42 13.24 -11.02
C LEU A 148 -0.02 12.71 -11.32
N ASP A 149 0.70 13.28 -12.29
CA ASP A 149 2.09 12.93 -12.60
C ASP A 149 3.00 13.16 -11.38
N LYS A 150 2.87 14.31 -10.71
CA LYS A 150 3.59 14.57 -9.45
C LYS A 150 3.25 13.56 -8.37
N LEU A 151 1.97 13.26 -8.18
CA LEU A 151 1.51 12.29 -7.18
C LEU A 151 2.08 10.89 -7.45
N SER A 152 2.11 10.45 -8.70
CA SER A 152 2.68 9.16 -9.10
C SER A 152 4.18 9.05 -8.81
N LYS A 153 4.89 10.18 -8.80
CA LYS A 153 6.33 10.27 -8.48
C LYS A 153 6.59 10.40 -6.98
N SER A 154 5.64 10.95 -6.22
CA SER A 154 5.85 11.37 -4.83
C SER A 154 5.29 10.43 -3.75
N GLY A 155 4.86 9.21 -4.09
CA GLY A 155 4.07 8.37 -3.18
C GLY A 155 4.57 6.95 -2.98
N ASN A 156 5.88 6.70 -3.05
CA ASN A 156 6.38 5.32 -3.03
C ASN A 156 7.40 4.96 -1.96
N GLU A 157 8.02 5.87 -1.18
CA GLU A 157 9.15 5.42 -0.35
C GLU A 157 8.70 4.61 0.87
N ALA A 158 7.73 5.09 1.67
CA ALA A 158 7.29 4.36 2.86
C ALA A 158 6.39 3.17 2.49
N LEU A 159 5.60 3.28 1.43
CA LEU A 159 4.87 2.15 0.85
C LEU A 159 5.82 1.08 0.28
N THR A 160 6.95 1.47 -0.34
CA THR A 160 7.98 0.51 -0.77
C THR A 160 8.59 -0.18 0.45
N LYS A 161 8.83 0.54 1.55
CA LYS A 161 9.32 -0.07 2.81
C LYS A 161 8.33 -1.11 3.34
N LEU A 162 7.03 -0.82 3.36
CA LEU A 162 5.99 -1.79 3.71
C LEU A 162 6.01 -3.05 2.82
N GLN A 163 6.35 -2.88 1.55
CA GLN A 163 6.39 -3.94 0.54
C GLN A 163 7.76 -4.62 0.43
N SER A 164 8.71 -4.31 1.31
CA SER A 164 10.08 -4.83 1.29
C SER A 164 10.34 -5.82 2.43
N GLY A 165 11.45 -6.57 2.31
CA GLY A 165 11.92 -7.46 3.37
C GLY A 165 10.89 -8.51 3.80
N GLU A 166 10.85 -8.83 5.09
CA GLU A 166 9.95 -9.81 5.69
C GLU A 166 8.49 -9.36 5.64
N LEU A 167 8.24 -8.06 5.82
CA LEU A 167 6.90 -7.48 5.78
C LEU A 167 6.28 -7.61 4.37
N GLY A 168 7.05 -7.28 3.34
CA GLY A 168 6.64 -7.44 1.96
C GLY A 168 6.35 -8.88 1.57
N LYS A 169 7.15 -9.84 2.06
CA LYS A 169 6.90 -11.27 1.87
C LYS A 169 5.58 -11.69 2.54
N ALA A 170 5.37 -11.29 3.79
CA ALA A 170 4.15 -11.62 4.54
C ALA A 170 2.90 -11.03 3.87
N MET A 171 2.96 -9.79 3.39
CA MET A 171 1.88 -9.15 2.63
C MET A 171 1.56 -9.91 1.34
N LYS A 172 2.58 -10.35 0.58
CA LYS A 172 2.40 -11.15 -0.64
C LYS A 172 1.79 -12.53 -0.39
N ASN A 173 2.03 -13.11 0.78
CA ASN A 173 1.44 -14.38 1.19
C ASN A 173 -0.05 -14.28 1.51
N GLN A 174 -0.56 -13.08 1.82
CA GLN A 174 -1.97 -12.89 2.13
C GLN A 174 -2.82 -12.87 0.88
N LYS A 175 -3.79 -13.78 0.79
CA LYS A 175 -4.76 -13.83 -0.31
C LYS A 175 -5.53 -12.53 -0.51
N SER A 176 -5.80 -11.79 0.56
CA SER A 176 -6.48 -10.48 0.52
C SER A 176 -5.60 -9.36 -0.04
N CYS A 177 -4.26 -9.47 -0.01
CA CYS A 177 -3.37 -8.51 -0.66
C CYS A 177 -2.98 -8.92 -2.09
N GLN A 178 -3.29 -10.15 -2.51
CA GLN A 178 -3.12 -10.56 -3.89
C GLN A 178 -4.21 -9.88 -4.72
N ARG A 179 -3.82 -9.14 -5.76
CA ARG A 179 -4.78 -8.73 -6.78
C ARG A 179 -5.39 -9.99 -7.36
N THR A 180 -6.73 -10.05 -7.41
CA THR A 180 -7.40 -11.02 -8.27
C THR A 180 -6.91 -10.76 -9.69
N GLU A 181 -6.14 -11.69 -10.26
CA GLU A 181 -5.81 -11.65 -11.67
C GLU A 181 -7.12 -11.50 -12.44
N ALA A 182 -7.24 -10.43 -13.22
CA ALA A 182 -8.30 -10.33 -14.21
C ALA A 182 -8.22 -11.61 -15.08
N PRO A 183 -9.36 -12.25 -15.43
CA PRO A 183 -9.32 -13.39 -16.32
C PRO A 183 -8.56 -12.99 -17.58
N ALA A 184 -7.59 -13.83 -17.98
CA ALA A 184 -6.81 -13.62 -19.18
C ALA A 184 -7.77 -13.31 -20.35
N PRO A 185 -7.46 -12.33 -21.22
CA PRO A 185 -8.32 -12.02 -22.35
C PRO A 185 -8.45 -13.30 -23.18
N ALA A 186 -9.70 -13.73 -23.40
CA ALA A 186 -9.99 -14.82 -24.31
C ALA A 186 -9.44 -14.41 -25.69
N GLN A 187 -8.39 -15.10 -26.14
CA GLN A 187 -7.92 -14.98 -27.50
C GLN A 187 -9.08 -15.42 -28.42
N SER A 188 -9.64 -14.50 -29.19
CA SER A 188 -10.58 -14.75 -30.27
C SER A 188 -10.00 -14.22 -31.57
#